data_AF-A0A972B406-F1
#
_entry.id   AF-A0A972B406-F1
#
_cell.length_a   1.000
_cell.length_b   1.000
_cell.length_c   1.000
_cell.angle_alpha   90.00
_cell.angle_beta   90.00
_cell.angle_gamma   90.00
#
_symmetry.space_group_name_H-M   'P 1'
#
loop_
_entity.id
_entity.type
_entity.pdbx_description
1 polymer ?
#
loop_
_entity_poly.entity_id
_entity_poly.type
_entity_poly.pdbx_seq_one_letter_code
_entity_poly.pdbx_strand_id
1 'polypeptide(L)'
;MTPDTLNLRLQRGTDTAVPILLMASDFRYAEITEINATAPLTITAPAHGLPAPEWPAWLEGTSSSQLNRDKTRQPFQLLTVLDDDTLEINSINGLQLKASGGSVVYHPPLDTDEWQFEALFYAADAELLTLRLGAGLTATAGGIRLDISVDQAEQLAAATRWELIVINASGRQRYLCGSVNIVECQRHDSCH
;
A
#
# COMPACT_ATOMS: atom_id res chain seq x y z
N MET A 1 -2.14 1.07 21.73
CA MET A 1 -2.49 1.02 20.30
C MET A 1 -3.03 -0.36 20.02
N THR A 2 -4.23 -0.46 19.45
CA THR A 2 -4.73 -1.73 18.91
C THR A 2 -4.12 -1.87 17.52
N PRO A 3 -3.43 -2.98 17.20
CA PRO A 3 -2.85 -3.16 15.88
C PRO A 3 -3.93 -3.31 14.82
N ASP A 4 -3.70 -2.75 13.63
CA ASP A 4 -4.58 -2.97 12.49
C ASP A 4 -4.40 -4.38 11.92
N THR A 5 -5.44 -4.88 11.26
CA THR A 5 -5.43 -6.23 10.68
C THR A 5 -5.13 -6.20 9.19
N LEU A 6 -4.11 -6.93 8.75
CA LEU A 6 -3.77 -7.13 7.35
C LEU A 6 -3.48 -8.61 7.11
N ASN A 7 -4.30 -9.30 6.33
CA ASN A 7 -4.04 -10.69 5.96
C ASN A 7 -3.13 -10.75 4.74
N LEU A 8 -2.06 -11.54 4.83
CA LEU A 8 -1.15 -11.76 3.70
C LEU A 8 -1.68 -12.89 2.83
N ARG A 9 -1.52 -12.73 1.52
CA ARG A 9 -1.77 -13.79 0.55
C ARG A 9 -0.44 -14.14 -0.10
N LEU A 10 0.01 -15.37 0.10
CA LEU A 10 1.25 -15.88 -0.47
C LEU A 10 0.93 -16.96 -1.50
N GLN A 11 1.65 -16.95 -2.61
CA GLN A 11 1.53 -17.99 -3.62
C GLN A 11 2.72 -18.95 -3.48
N ARG A 12 2.42 -20.24 -3.32
CA ARG A 12 3.44 -21.27 -3.15
C ARG A 12 4.23 -21.45 -4.45
N GLY A 13 5.55 -21.57 -4.34
CA GLY A 13 6.46 -21.73 -5.49
C GLY A 13 6.86 -20.44 -6.20
N THR A 14 6.48 -19.26 -5.68
CA THR A 14 6.89 -17.96 -6.22
C THR A 14 7.35 -17.02 -5.12
N ASP A 15 8.35 -16.18 -5.41
CA ASP A 15 8.69 -15.06 -4.55
C ASP A 15 7.48 -14.12 -4.44
N THR A 16 7.19 -13.65 -3.22
CA THR A 16 6.07 -12.77 -2.96
C THR A 16 6.58 -11.44 -2.42
N ALA A 17 6.22 -10.35 -3.10
CA ALA A 17 6.51 -8.99 -2.67
C ALA A 17 5.18 -8.29 -2.30
N VAL A 18 5.08 -7.81 -1.07
CA VAL A 18 3.89 -7.12 -0.55
C VAL A 18 4.29 -5.72 -0.10
N PRO A 19 3.85 -4.65 -0.77
CA PRO A 19 4.01 -3.29 -0.25
C PRO A 19 3.06 -3.06 0.93
N ILE A 20 3.59 -2.50 2.01
CA ILE A 20 2.86 -2.07 3.20
C ILE A 20 3.08 -0.57 3.35
N LEU A 21 2.03 0.20 3.10
CA LEU A 21 2.07 1.66 3.22
C LEU A 21 1.77 2.06 4.66
N LEU A 22 2.60 2.96 5.21
CA LEU A 22 2.47 3.46 6.58
C LEU A 22 1.92 4.88 6.50
N MET A 23 0.68 5.05 6.94
CA MET A 23 -0.09 6.27 6.74
C MET A 23 -0.47 6.91 8.08
N ALA A 24 -0.44 8.24 8.16
CA ALA A 24 -1.00 8.96 9.29
C ALA A 24 -2.54 8.94 9.26
N SER A 25 -3.19 9.10 10.41
CA SER A 25 -4.65 9.00 10.52
C SER A 25 -5.42 10.16 9.89
N ASP A 26 -4.80 11.34 9.79
CA ASP A 26 -5.48 12.54 9.31
C ASP A 26 -5.48 12.62 7.78
N PHE A 27 -6.49 13.26 7.20
CA PHE A 27 -6.51 13.53 5.76
C PHE A 27 -5.74 14.81 5.45
N ARG A 28 -4.95 14.75 4.37
CA ARG A 28 -4.35 15.91 3.71
C ARG A 28 -5.03 16.14 2.37
N TYR A 29 -5.06 17.40 1.97
CA TYR A 29 -5.69 17.89 0.75
C TYR A 29 -4.62 18.62 -0.07
N ALA A 30 -4.33 18.11 -1.28
CA ALA A 30 -3.52 18.79 -2.27
C ALA A 30 -4.45 19.37 -3.34
N GLU A 31 -4.37 20.69 -3.57
CA GLU A 31 -5.22 21.38 -4.54
C GLU A 31 -4.87 20.93 -5.96
N ILE A 32 -5.90 20.62 -6.76
CA ILE A 32 -5.72 20.28 -8.18
C ILE A 32 -5.75 21.58 -8.98
N THR A 33 -4.61 21.92 -9.60
CA THR A 33 -4.51 23.07 -10.50
C THR A 33 -4.95 22.73 -11.91
N GLU A 34 -4.70 21.50 -12.37
CA GLU A 34 -5.08 21.04 -13.71
C GLU A 34 -5.52 19.57 -13.73
N ILE A 35 -6.51 19.26 -14.57
CA ILE A 35 -6.92 17.89 -14.90
C ILE A 35 -6.73 17.73 -16.40
N ASN A 36 -5.72 16.95 -16.79
CA ASN A 36 -5.29 16.81 -18.17
C ASN A 36 -6.00 15.63 -18.83
N ALA A 37 -6.63 15.86 -19.99
CA ALA A 37 -7.41 14.83 -20.70
C ALA A 37 -6.50 13.83 -21.46
N THR A 38 -5.73 13.05 -20.70
CA THR A 38 -4.75 12.04 -21.15
C THR A 38 -5.27 10.62 -20.94
N ALA A 39 -4.60 9.63 -21.53
CA ALA A 39 -4.86 8.21 -21.30
C ALA A 39 -3.53 7.48 -21.02
N PRO A 40 -3.22 7.16 -19.75
CA PRO A 40 -4.08 7.34 -18.57
C PRO A 40 -4.26 8.80 -18.13
N LEU A 41 -5.29 9.07 -17.31
CA LEU A 41 -5.61 10.40 -16.82
C LEU A 41 -4.47 10.96 -15.96
N THR A 42 -4.04 12.19 -16.22
CA THR A 42 -3.05 12.90 -15.41
C THR A 42 -3.64 14.14 -14.76
N ILE A 43 -3.20 14.45 -13.54
CA ILE A 43 -3.61 15.61 -12.77
C ILE A 43 -2.38 16.35 -12.26
N THR A 44 -2.44 17.66 -12.24
CA THR A 44 -1.42 18.51 -11.64
C THR A 44 -1.92 18.96 -10.27
N ALA A 45 -1.21 18.55 -9.22
CA ALA A 45 -1.44 18.92 -7.84
C ALA A 45 -0.08 19.31 -7.21
N PRO A 46 0.32 20.59 -7.32
CA PRO A 46 1.66 21.01 -6.95
C PRO A 46 2.02 20.71 -5.49
N ALA A 47 3.27 20.29 -5.27
CA ALA A 47 3.80 19.93 -3.96
C ALA A 47 2.89 18.97 -3.17
N HIS A 48 2.33 17.96 -3.85
CA HIS A 48 1.43 16.99 -3.22
C HIS A 48 2.13 16.15 -2.13
N GLY A 49 3.46 16.05 -2.12
CA GLY A 49 4.23 15.41 -1.04
C GLY A 49 3.93 13.92 -0.84
N LEU A 50 3.58 13.23 -1.93
CA LEU A 50 3.35 11.78 -1.92
C LEU A 50 4.69 11.08 -2.22
N PRO A 51 5.12 10.12 -1.40
CA PRO A 51 6.49 9.62 -1.46
C PRO A 51 6.66 8.36 -2.33
N ALA A 52 5.61 7.54 -2.46
CA ALA A 52 5.68 6.24 -3.13
C ALA A 52 5.31 6.33 -4.61
N PRO A 53 5.77 5.40 -5.46
CA PRO A 53 5.38 5.37 -6.87
C PRO A 53 3.88 5.20 -7.05
N GLU A 54 3.18 4.54 -6.12
CA GLU A 54 1.71 4.46 -6.07
C GLU A 54 1.21 4.79 -4.66
N TRP A 55 0.21 5.66 -4.54
CA TRP A 55 -0.39 6.04 -3.25
C TRP A 55 -1.92 6.05 -3.30
N PRO A 56 -2.60 5.53 -2.26
CA PRO A 56 -4.06 5.55 -2.18
C PRO A 56 -4.59 6.96 -1.92
N ALA A 57 -5.45 7.43 -2.81
CA ALA A 57 -6.08 8.74 -2.69
C ALA A 57 -7.51 8.74 -3.24
N TRP A 58 -8.24 9.82 -2.94
CA TRP A 58 -9.53 10.17 -3.49
C TRP A 58 -9.43 11.51 -4.20
N LEU A 59 -10.31 11.74 -5.17
CA LEU A 59 -10.53 13.08 -5.70
C LEU A 59 -11.84 13.60 -5.11
N GLU A 60 -11.85 14.84 -4.60
CA GLU A 60 -13.04 15.49 -4.08
C GLU A 60 -13.17 16.90 -4.65
N GLY A 61 -14.40 17.40 -4.81
CA GLY A 61 -14.66 18.79 -5.21
C GLY A 61 -14.31 19.14 -6.66
N THR A 62 -14.02 18.17 -7.52
CA THR A 62 -13.82 18.42 -8.95
C THR A 62 -15.15 18.77 -9.63
N SER A 63 -15.11 19.49 -10.76
CA SER A 63 -16.31 19.81 -11.54
C SER A 63 -16.97 18.58 -12.21
N SER A 64 -16.29 17.43 -12.27
CA SER A 64 -16.85 16.18 -12.79
C SER A 64 -17.19 15.21 -11.66
N SER A 65 -18.48 14.92 -11.48
CA SER A 65 -18.94 13.95 -10.50
C SER A 65 -18.41 12.53 -10.71
N GLN A 66 -17.93 12.20 -11.91
CA GLN A 66 -17.34 10.90 -12.23
C GLN A 66 -15.98 10.68 -11.56
N LEU A 67 -15.25 11.76 -11.29
CA LEU A 67 -13.95 11.71 -10.60
C LEU A 67 -14.12 11.71 -9.09
N ASN A 68 -15.14 12.41 -8.60
CA ASN A 68 -15.35 12.60 -7.18
C ASN A 68 -15.68 11.28 -6.47
N ARG A 69 -14.95 10.99 -5.39
CA ARG A 69 -15.22 9.84 -4.51
C ARG A 69 -15.35 10.28 -3.06
N ASP A 70 -16.34 9.73 -2.38
CA ASP A 70 -16.51 9.96 -0.94
C ASP A 70 -15.53 9.09 -0.15
N LYS A 71 -14.48 9.71 0.42
CA LYS A 71 -13.44 9.01 1.19
C LYS A 71 -13.93 8.18 2.38
N THR A 72 -15.15 8.43 2.88
CA THR A 72 -15.73 7.70 4.01
C THR A 72 -16.56 6.48 3.59
N ARG A 73 -16.97 6.41 2.32
CA ARG A 73 -17.91 5.39 1.82
C ARG A 73 -17.43 4.63 0.59
N GLN A 74 -16.45 5.16 -0.13
CA GLN A 74 -15.97 4.60 -1.39
C GLN A 74 -14.49 4.27 -1.30
N PRO A 75 -14.03 3.21 -2.00
CA PRO A 75 -12.63 2.84 -2.00
C PRO A 75 -11.78 3.94 -2.64
N PHE A 76 -10.53 4.03 -2.19
CA PHE A 76 -9.50 4.85 -2.79
C PHE A 76 -9.15 4.37 -4.20
N GLN A 77 -8.44 5.22 -4.93
CA GLN A 77 -7.75 4.88 -6.16
C GLN A 77 -6.25 4.90 -5.89
N LEU A 78 -5.48 4.04 -6.55
CA LEU A 78 -4.03 4.17 -6.56
C LEU A 78 -3.64 5.22 -7.59
N LEU A 79 -2.97 6.26 -7.12
CA LEU A 79 -2.41 7.33 -7.95
C LEU A 79 -0.93 7.05 -8.10
N THR A 80 -0.44 7.05 -9.34
CA THR A 80 0.98 6.96 -9.63
C THR A 80 1.61 8.34 -9.51
N VAL A 81 2.69 8.47 -8.75
CA VAL A 81 3.48 9.71 -8.69
C VAL A 81 4.40 9.78 -9.90
N LEU A 82 4.19 10.77 -10.77
CA LEU A 82 5.06 11.00 -11.94
C LEU A 82 6.23 11.92 -11.58
N ASP A 83 5.94 12.98 -10.83
CA ASP A 83 6.89 13.96 -10.29
C ASP A 83 6.27 14.68 -9.08
N ASP A 84 6.95 15.68 -8.51
CA ASP A 84 6.53 16.39 -7.29
C ASP A 84 5.19 17.15 -7.42
N ASP A 85 4.73 17.40 -8.65
CA ASP A 85 3.55 18.19 -8.96
C ASP A 85 2.50 17.41 -9.76
N THR A 86 2.82 16.21 -10.26
CA THR A 86 2.00 15.50 -11.24
C THR A 86 1.72 14.06 -10.82
N LEU A 87 0.45 13.69 -10.89
CA LEU A 87 -0.06 12.36 -10.56
C LEU A 87 -0.79 11.76 -11.77
N GLU A 88 -0.75 10.44 -11.89
CA GLU A 88 -1.49 9.67 -12.89
C GLU A 88 -2.51 8.75 -12.23
N ILE A 89 -3.68 8.60 -12.83
CA ILE A 89 -4.70 7.62 -12.46
C ILE A 89 -4.81 6.61 -13.59
N ASN A 90 -4.03 5.53 -13.50
CA ASN A 90 -3.94 4.51 -14.55
C ASN A 90 -5.31 3.87 -14.89
N SER A 91 -6.19 3.76 -13.90
CA SER A 91 -7.51 3.15 -14.07
C SER A 91 -8.52 3.99 -14.87
N ILE A 92 -8.20 5.24 -15.20
CA ILE A 92 -9.11 6.16 -15.89
C ILE A 92 -8.52 6.56 -17.24
N ASN A 93 -9.29 6.35 -18.30
CA ASN A 93 -9.08 7.01 -19.59
C ASN A 93 -9.68 8.41 -19.53
N GLY A 94 -8.82 9.43 -19.48
CA GLY A 94 -9.22 10.84 -19.41
C GLY A 94 -9.52 11.48 -20.77
N LEU A 95 -9.40 10.76 -21.89
CA LEU A 95 -9.74 11.34 -23.20
C LEU A 95 -11.18 11.82 -23.20
N GLN A 96 -11.40 13.04 -23.70
CA GLN A 96 -12.70 13.73 -23.73
C GLN A 96 -13.29 14.08 -22.35
N LEU A 97 -12.62 13.74 -21.24
CA LEU A 97 -13.03 14.19 -19.92
C LEU A 97 -12.83 15.70 -19.80
N LYS A 98 -13.89 16.41 -19.40
CA LYS A 98 -13.83 17.82 -19.06
C LYS A 98 -14.06 17.96 -17.57
N ALA A 99 -13.00 18.21 -16.83
CA ALA A 99 -13.02 18.40 -15.39
C ALA A 99 -12.01 19.49 -15.00
N SER A 100 -12.22 20.10 -13.85
CA SER A 100 -11.38 21.17 -13.31
C SER A 100 -11.56 21.27 -11.80
N GLY A 101 -10.55 21.83 -11.14
CA GLY A 101 -10.54 22.08 -9.70
C GLY A 101 -10.62 20.82 -8.86
N GLY A 102 -10.89 21.02 -7.57
CA GLY A 102 -10.98 19.97 -6.57
C GLY A 102 -9.66 19.74 -5.84
N SER A 103 -9.57 18.61 -5.15
CA SER A 103 -8.40 18.24 -4.38
C SER A 103 -8.14 16.75 -4.43
N VAL A 104 -6.86 16.39 -4.42
CA VAL A 104 -6.40 15.04 -4.10
C VAL A 104 -6.41 14.92 -2.58
N VAL A 105 -7.19 13.98 -2.08
CA VAL A 105 -7.36 13.73 -0.65
C VAL A 105 -6.72 12.39 -0.32
N TYR A 106 -5.84 12.36 0.67
CA TYR A 106 -5.10 11.15 1.02
C TYR A 106 -4.67 11.18 2.49
N HIS A 107 -4.32 10.03 3.03
CA HIS A 107 -3.58 9.96 4.28
C HIS A 107 -2.10 10.19 3.99
N PRO A 108 -1.43 11.18 4.60
CA PRO A 108 -0.03 11.45 4.32
C PRO A 108 0.83 10.28 4.82
N PRO A 109 2.02 10.09 4.22
CA PRO A 109 2.95 9.10 4.72
C PRO A 109 3.32 9.41 6.17
N LEU A 110 3.48 8.35 6.95
CA LEU A 110 4.04 8.47 8.28
C LEU A 110 5.53 8.77 8.15
N ASP A 111 6.02 9.71 8.95
CA ASP A 111 7.45 9.90 9.11
C ASP A 111 8.00 8.74 9.95
N THR A 112 8.81 7.91 9.30
CA THR A 112 9.39 6.70 9.90
C THR A 112 10.90 6.79 9.98
N ASP A 113 11.46 7.99 9.93
CA ASP A 113 12.89 8.18 10.13
C ASP A 113 13.31 7.58 11.47
N GLU A 114 14.43 6.83 11.45
CA GLU A 114 14.98 6.09 12.60
C GLU A 114 14.14 4.89 13.10
N TRP A 115 13.02 4.57 12.46
CA TRP A 115 12.22 3.41 12.86
C TRP A 115 12.86 2.11 12.38
N GLN A 116 12.76 1.06 13.20
CA GLN A 116 13.10 -0.31 12.81
C GLN A 116 11.82 -1.14 12.69
N PHE A 117 11.88 -2.13 11.79
CA PHE A 117 10.77 -3.01 11.50
C PHE A 117 11.18 -4.47 11.62
N GLU A 118 10.32 -5.27 12.23
CA GLU A 118 10.42 -6.74 12.22
C GLU A 118 9.07 -7.33 11.80
N ALA A 119 9.06 -8.22 10.80
CA ALA A 119 7.90 -9.03 10.48
C ALA A 119 8.10 -10.44 11.02
N LEU A 120 7.26 -10.83 11.97
CA LEU A 120 7.38 -12.08 12.72
C LEU A 120 6.25 -13.01 12.32
N PHE A 121 6.57 -14.26 12.02
CA PHE A 121 5.62 -15.28 11.59
C PHE A 121 5.58 -16.42 12.61
N TYR A 122 4.38 -16.86 12.97
CA TYR A 122 4.17 -17.87 14.01
C TYR A 122 3.18 -18.94 13.57
N ALA A 123 3.46 -20.19 13.94
CA ALA A 123 2.46 -21.25 14.04
C ALA A 123 2.19 -21.52 15.53
N ALA A 124 0.96 -21.25 15.97
CA ALA A 124 0.64 -21.17 17.40
C ALA A 124 1.62 -20.22 18.12
N ASP A 125 2.51 -20.76 18.96
CA ASP A 125 3.51 -20.01 19.72
C ASP A 125 4.96 -20.25 19.26
N ALA A 126 5.17 -21.04 18.20
CA ALA A 126 6.49 -21.25 17.61
C ALA A 126 6.76 -20.20 16.53
N GLU A 127 7.87 -19.47 16.66
CA GLU A 127 8.37 -18.56 15.61
C GLU A 127 8.92 -19.38 14.44
N LEU A 128 8.41 -19.09 13.25
CA LEU A 128 8.80 -19.76 12.00
C LEU A 128 9.80 -18.91 11.21
N LEU A 129 9.55 -17.60 11.12
CA LEU A 129 10.32 -16.69 10.28
C LEU A 129 10.31 -15.30 10.89
N THR A 130 11.46 -14.63 10.81
CA THR A 130 11.62 -13.23 11.17
C THR A 130 12.31 -12.50 10.03
N LEU A 131 11.64 -11.46 9.51
CA LEU A 131 12.18 -10.57 8.48
C LEU A 131 12.53 -9.21 9.11
N ARG A 132 13.61 -8.60 8.63
CA ARG A 132 14.12 -7.30 9.08
C ARG A 132 14.52 -6.45 7.89
N LEU A 133 14.74 -5.16 8.11
CA LEU A 133 15.31 -4.29 7.08
C LEU A 133 16.63 -4.87 6.56
N GLY A 134 16.75 -5.01 5.23
CA GLY A 134 17.89 -5.64 4.56
C GLY A 134 17.85 -7.17 4.54
N ALA A 135 16.87 -7.79 5.17
CA ALA A 135 16.66 -9.24 5.25
C ALA A 135 15.17 -9.58 5.13
N GLY A 136 14.63 -9.46 3.92
CA GLY A 136 13.21 -9.71 3.60
C GLY A 136 12.27 -8.54 3.89
N LEU A 137 12.73 -7.45 4.51
CA LEU A 137 12.05 -6.16 4.47
C LEU A 137 12.94 -5.12 3.78
N THR A 138 12.32 -4.28 2.96
CA THR A 138 12.95 -3.14 2.30
C THR A 138 12.19 -1.88 2.71
N ALA A 139 12.88 -0.85 3.22
CA ALA A 139 12.24 0.43 3.46
C ALA A 139 11.87 1.09 2.13
N THR A 140 10.67 1.67 2.05
CA THR A 140 10.20 2.41 0.89
C THR A 140 9.82 3.82 1.32
N ALA A 141 9.72 4.73 0.35
CA ALA A 141 9.25 6.07 0.59
C ALA A 141 7.77 6.00 1.08
N GLY A 142 7.54 6.24 2.37
CA GLY A 142 6.22 6.14 3.03
C GLY A 142 5.78 4.72 3.46
N GLY A 143 6.70 3.75 3.55
CA GLY A 143 6.33 2.42 4.02
C GLY A 143 7.46 1.39 4.00
N ILE A 144 7.09 0.12 3.90
CA ILE A 144 8.02 -1.00 3.72
C ILE A 144 7.50 -1.95 2.63
N ARG A 145 8.41 -2.65 1.98
CA ARG A 145 8.09 -3.82 1.15
C ARG A 145 8.54 -5.07 1.86
N LEU A 146 7.63 -6.02 2.00
CA LEU A 146 7.88 -7.34 2.53
C LEU A 146 8.15 -8.28 1.37
N ASP A 147 9.34 -8.88 1.36
CA ASP A 147 9.83 -9.79 0.35
C ASP A 147 10.01 -11.17 1.00
N ILE A 148 9.14 -12.12 0.64
CA ILE A 148 9.22 -13.53 1.07
C ILE A 148 9.71 -14.35 -0.11
N SER A 149 10.85 -15.02 0.05
CA SER A 149 11.36 -15.95 -0.96
C SER A 149 10.56 -17.26 -0.99
N VAL A 150 10.70 -18.02 -2.08
CA VAL A 150 10.13 -19.38 -2.18
C VAL A 150 10.51 -20.25 -0.96
N ASP A 151 11.79 -20.28 -0.59
CA ASP A 151 12.28 -21.10 0.53
C ASP A 151 11.72 -20.66 1.89
N GLN A 152 11.46 -19.36 2.05
CA GLN A 152 10.80 -18.82 3.24
C GLN A 152 9.31 -19.15 3.24
N ALA A 153 8.63 -19.06 2.10
CA ALA A 153 7.21 -19.41 1.96
C ALA A 153 6.93 -20.88 2.28
N GLU A 154 7.85 -21.79 1.95
CA GLU A 154 7.74 -23.23 2.28
C GLU A 154 7.78 -23.52 3.79
N GLN A 155 8.31 -22.60 4.61
CA GLN A 155 8.29 -22.71 6.07
C GLN A 155 6.92 -22.34 6.66
N LEU A 156 6.05 -21.69 5.89
CA LEU A 156 4.77 -21.17 6.35
C LEU A 156 3.64 -22.16 6.01
N ALA A 157 2.62 -22.21 6.87
CA ALA A 157 1.40 -23.01 6.70
C ALA A 157 0.13 -22.14 6.75
N ALA A 158 -1.03 -22.69 6.36
CA ALA A 158 -2.30 -21.95 6.31
C ALA A 158 -2.79 -21.38 7.67
N ALA A 159 -2.32 -21.93 8.80
CA ALA A 159 -2.62 -21.43 10.14
C ALA A 159 -1.58 -20.40 10.66
N THR A 160 -0.64 -19.97 9.81
CA THR A 160 0.40 -19.03 10.21
C THR A 160 -0.23 -17.66 10.47
N ARG A 161 0.08 -17.09 11.63
CA ARG A 161 -0.16 -15.68 11.91
C ARG A 161 1.12 -14.89 11.68
N TRP A 162 0.97 -13.63 11.34
CA TRP A 162 2.11 -12.73 11.23
C TRP A 162 1.83 -11.42 11.98
N GLU A 163 2.90 -10.75 12.35
CA GLU A 163 2.88 -9.49 13.08
C GLU A 163 3.94 -8.56 12.51
N LEU A 164 3.59 -7.29 12.28
CA LEU A 164 4.57 -6.25 12.03
C LEU A 164 4.86 -5.52 13.34
N ILE A 165 6.10 -5.58 13.78
CA ILE A 165 6.61 -4.86 14.94
C ILE A 165 7.35 -3.62 14.47
N VAL A 166 7.03 -2.50 15.10
CA VAL A 166 7.74 -1.22 14.96
C VAL A 166 8.54 -1.00 16.23
N ILE A 167 9.80 -0.59 16.07
CA ILE A 167 10.68 -0.19 17.17
C ILE A 167 11.11 1.24 16.89
N ASN A 168 10.76 2.16 17.78
CA ASN A 168 11.13 3.56 17.69
C ASN A 168 11.37 4.13 19.10
N ALA A 169 11.46 5.47 19.24
CA ALA A 169 11.69 6.13 20.53
C ALA A 169 10.63 5.80 21.62
N SER A 170 9.40 5.43 21.22
CA SER A 170 8.35 4.99 22.16
C SER A 170 8.49 3.54 22.63
N GLY A 171 9.42 2.79 22.03
CA GLY A 171 9.69 1.39 22.32
C GLY A 171 9.23 0.44 21.21
N ARG A 172 9.17 -0.84 21.56
CA ARG A 172 8.76 -1.94 20.67
C ARG A 172 7.25 -2.13 20.77
N GLN A 173 6.54 -1.99 19.65
CA GLN A 173 5.08 -2.10 19.58
C GLN A 173 4.62 -2.89 18.36
N ARG A 174 3.53 -3.63 18.52
CA ARG A 174 2.85 -4.30 17.40
C ARG A 174 2.04 -3.26 16.62
N TYR A 175 2.33 -3.14 15.34
CA TYR A 175 1.69 -2.19 14.43
C TYR A 175 0.61 -2.86 13.58
N LEU A 176 0.93 -4.02 12.97
CA LEU A 176 -0.04 -4.84 12.23
C LEU A 176 -0.07 -6.27 12.78
N CYS A 177 -1.17 -6.96 12.55
CA CYS A 177 -1.23 -8.42 12.63
C CYS A 177 -2.18 -9.01 11.58
N GLY A 178 -2.11 -10.31 11.36
CA GLY A 178 -3.08 -11.00 10.52
C GLY A 178 -2.75 -12.46 10.29
N SER A 179 -3.56 -13.13 9.47
CA SER A 179 -3.27 -14.48 8.99
C SER A 179 -2.48 -14.46 7.68
N VAL A 180 -1.82 -15.58 7.41
CA VAL A 180 -1.18 -15.86 6.12
C VAL A 180 -2.02 -16.89 5.38
N ASN A 181 -2.54 -16.50 4.23
CA ASN A 181 -3.31 -17.36 3.34
C ASN A 181 -2.38 -17.86 2.22
N ILE A 182 -2.06 -19.15 2.24
CA ILE A 182 -1.24 -19.78 1.20
C ILE A 182 -2.15 -20.30 0.09
N VAL A 183 -1.89 -19.84 -1.12
CA VAL A 183 -2.56 -20.34 -2.33
C VAL A 183 -1.62 -21.28 -3.04
N GLU A 184 -2.06 -22.51 -3.24
CA GLU A 184 -1.36 -23.47 -4.09
C GLU A 184 -1.63 -23.13 -5.56
N CYS A 185 -0.59 -23.15 -6.39
CA CYS A 185 -0.80 -23.24 -7.83
C CYS A 185 -1.53 -24.55 -8.11
N GLN A 186 -2.81 -24.49 -8.48
CA GLN A 186 -3.49 -25.66 -9.00
C GLN A 186 -2.70 -26.14 -10.23
N ARG A 187 -2.25 -27.39 -10.19
CA ARG A 187 -1.65 -28.07 -11.35
C ARG A 187 -2.56 -27.85 -12.55
N HIS A 188 -1.92 -27.53 -13.67
CA HIS A 188 -2.46 -27.13 -14.96
C HIS A 188 -3.32 -28.20 -15.68
N ASP A 189 -3.96 -29.14 -14.97
CA ASP A 189 -4.71 -30.25 -15.59
C ASP A 189 -6.18 -29.90 -15.88
N SER A 190 -6.62 -28.67 -15.59
CA SER A 190 -8.02 -28.25 -15.75
C SER A 190 -8.24 -26.92 -16.49
N CYS A 191 -7.23 -26.41 -17.20
CA CYS A 191 -7.40 -25.33 -18.18
C CYS A 191 -7.29 -25.89 -19.60
N HIS A 192 -8.37 -26.51 -20.08
CA HIS A 192 -8.60 -26.82 -21.50
C HIS A 192 -10.00 -26.38 -21.90
#